data_AF-A0A1Y4BDS6-F1
#
_entry.id   AF-A0A1Y4BDS6-F1
#
_cell.length_a   1.000
_cell.length_b   1.000
_cell.length_c   1.000
_cell.angle_alpha   90.00
_cell.angle_beta   90.00
_cell.angle_gamma   90.00
#
_symmetry.space_group_name_H-M   'P 1'
#
loop_
_entity.id
_entity.type
_entity.pdbx_description
1 polymer ?
#
loop_
_entity_poly.entity_id
_entity_poly.type
_entity_poly.pdbx_seq_one_letter_code
_entity_poly.pdbx_strand_id
1 'polypeptide(L)'
;MEGSLDALGEDEASEVALDLLDGARQTRRESELSLVEEGEKVLEGFRLRGDCIVAQAGYLDLSGKTWACVIQGAGWVELCVIREGDGGGSEVTSWRMDVDDVEL
;
A
#
# COMPACT_ATOMS: atom_id res chain seq x y z
N MET A 1 -15.58 1.77 21.04
CA MET A 1 -16.57 1.98 19.96
C MET A 1 -15.98 1.28 18.75
N GLU A 2 -16.07 -0.04 18.81
CA GLU A 2 -15.68 -0.95 17.74
C GLU A 2 -16.84 -0.99 16.75
N GLY A 3 -16.54 -0.88 15.47
CA GLY A 3 -17.54 -0.94 14.43
C GLY A 3 -16.95 -0.53 13.10
N SER A 4 -16.95 -1.50 12.19
CA SER A 4 -17.00 -1.34 10.71
C SER A 4 -15.99 -2.19 9.95
N LEU A 5 -15.72 -3.42 10.40
CA LEU A 5 -15.12 -4.45 9.54
C LEU A 5 -16.07 -5.63 9.26
N ASP A 6 -17.17 -5.78 10.03
CA ASP A 6 -18.19 -6.85 9.86
C ASP A 6 -19.07 -6.73 8.61
N ALA A 7 -18.79 -5.78 7.70
CA ALA A 7 -19.59 -5.53 6.50
C ALA A 7 -18.97 -6.09 5.21
N LEU A 8 -17.75 -6.60 5.27
CA LEU A 8 -17.18 -7.40 4.19
C LEU A 8 -17.49 -8.84 4.57
N GLY A 9 -18.27 -9.52 3.74
CA GLY A 9 -18.54 -10.94 3.95
C GLY A 9 -17.23 -11.71 4.11
N GLU A 10 -17.29 -12.87 4.77
CA GLU A 10 -16.22 -13.87 4.82
C GLU A 10 -15.96 -14.37 3.38
N ASP A 11 -15.34 -13.51 2.58
CA ASP A 11 -14.91 -13.77 1.23
C ASP A 11 -13.55 -14.45 1.35
N GLU A 12 -13.36 -15.56 0.66
CA GLU A 12 -12.08 -16.27 0.60
C GLU A 12 -10.95 -15.29 0.20
N ALA A 13 -11.28 -14.28 -0.62
CA ALA A 13 -10.39 -13.19 -0.99
C ALA A 13 -10.01 -12.26 0.18
N SER A 14 -10.87 -12.07 1.18
CA SER A 14 -10.59 -11.31 2.39
C SER A 14 -9.66 -12.07 3.32
N GLU A 15 -9.85 -13.37 3.50
CA GLU A 15 -8.98 -14.20 4.33
C GLU A 15 -7.58 -14.30 3.72
N VAL A 16 -7.50 -14.58 2.40
CA VAL A 16 -6.23 -14.59 1.65
C VAL A 16 -5.54 -13.24 1.68
N ALA A 17 -6.27 -12.13 1.55
CA ALA A 17 -5.67 -10.80 1.63
C ALA A 17 -5.14 -10.47 3.04
N LEU A 18 -5.83 -10.90 4.10
CA LEU A 18 -5.38 -10.69 5.47
C LEU A 18 -4.15 -11.52 5.79
N ASP A 19 -4.13 -12.81 5.42
CA ASP A 19 -2.96 -13.68 5.59
C ASP A 19 -1.73 -13.16 4.83
N LEU A 20 -1.92 -12.70 3.58
CA LEU A 20 -0.84 -12.08 2.79
C LEU A 20 -0.29 -10.83 3.48
N LEU A 21 -1.15 -10.00 4.07
CA LEU A 21 -0.73 -8.78 4.76
C LEU A 21 -0.07 -9.06 6.12
N ASP A 22 -0.41 -10.18 6.78
CA ASP A 22 0.19 -10.61 8.05
C ASP A 22 1.60 -11.20 7.85
N GLY A 23 1.81 -11.94 6.75
CA GLY A 23 3.14 -12.40 6.32
C GLY A 23 4.01 -11.29 5.70
N ALA A 24 3.40 -10.21 5.22
CA ALA A 24 4.13 -9.12 4.60
C ALA A 24 4.92 -8.30 5.61
N ARG A 25 6.14 -7.90 5.23
CA ARG A 25 6.89 -6.90 5.98
C ARG A 25 6.22 -5.54 5.83
N GLN A 26 5.48 -5.13 6.86
CA GLN A 26 4.83 -3.82 6.91
C GLN A 26 5.79 -2.71 7.35
N THR A 27 5.73 -1.56 6.69
CA THR A 27 6.28 -0.31 7.21
C THR A 27 5.21 0.77 7.23
N ARG A 28 5.28 1.66 8.22
CA ARG A 28 4.38 2.80 8.36
C ARG A 28 5.17 4.03 8.79
N ARG A 29 4.89 5.17 8.18
CA ARG A 29 5.48 6.47 8.56
C ARG A 29 4.53 7.63 8.27
N GLU A 30 4.64 8.65 9.10
CA GLU A 30 4.06 9.97 8.82
C GLU A 30 4.99 10.75 7.89
N SER A 31 4.40 11.67 7.13
CA SER A 31 5.08 12.61 6.25
C SER A 31 4.47 14.00 6.36
N GLU A 32 5.33 15.01 6.32
CA GLU A 32 4.91 16.40 6.20
C GLU A 32 4.47 16.75 4.78
N LEU A 33 4.76 15.89 3.80
CA LEU A 33 4.32 16.08 2.42
C LEU A 33 2.83 15.79 2.28
N SER A 34 2.16 16.55 1.41
CA SER A 34 0.79 16.25 1.01
C SER A 34 0.71 14.89 0.33
N LEU A 35 -0.51 14.33 0.26
CA LEU A 35 -0.75 13.05 -0.40
C LEU A 35 -0.19 13.00 -1.84
N VAL A 36 -0.34 14.09 -2.59
CA VAL A 36 0.10 14.16 -4.00
C VAL A 36 1.63 14.17 -4.07
N GLU A 37 2.28 15.05 -3.30
CA GLU A 37 3.74 15.16 -3.26
C GLU A 37 4.40 13.85 -2.79
N GLU A 38 3.80 13.18 -1.81
CA GLU A 38 4.28 11.90 -1.32
C GLU A 38 4.10 10.79 -2.36
N GLY A 39 2.99 10.78 -3.09
CA GLY A 39 2.76 9.85 -4.21
C GLY A 39 3.78 10.02 -5.33
N GLU A 40 4.08 11.26 -5.72
CA GLU A 40 5.12 11.56 -6.71
C GLU A 40 6.49 11.09 -6.25
N LYS A 41 6.85 11.37 -4.99
CA LYS A 41 8.12 10.94 -4.38
C LYS A 41 8.25 9.42 -4.33
N VAL A 42 7.18 8.69 -3.99
CA VAL A 42 7.16 7.23 -3.98
C VAL A 42 7.41 6.68 -5.38
N LEU A 43 6.68 7.17 -6.39
CA LEU A 43 6.85 6.73 -7.78
C LEU A 43 8.24 7.06 -8.32
N GLU A 44 8.78 8.22 -7.98
CA GLU A 44 10.15 8.60 -8.32
C GLU A 44 11.18 7.67 -7.68
N GLY A 45 11.03 7.34 -6.40
CA GLY A 45 11.92 6.42 -5.70
C GLY A 45 12.01 5.06 -6.38
N PHE A 46 10.87 4.47 -6.75
CA PHE A 46 10.84 3.19 -7.48
C PHE A 46 11.39 3.31 -8.90
N ARG A 47 11.07 4.40 -9.63
CA ARG A 47 11.63 4.67 -10.95
C ARG A 47 13.16 4.75 -10.93
N LEU A 48 13.74 5.39 -9.92
CA LEU A 48 15.19 5.53 -9.77
C LEU A 48 15.89 4.21 -9.42
N ARG A 49 15.19 3.27 -8.78
CA ARG A 49 15.73 1.95 -8.42
C ARG A 49 16.04 1.10 -9.65
N GLY A 50 15.21 1.18 -10.69
CA GLY A 50 15.48 0.60 -12.02
C GLY A 50 15.31 -0.91 -12.15
N ASP A 51 14.91 -1.62 -11.09
CA ASP A 51 14.73 -3.09 -11.03
C ASP A 51 13.25 -3.50 -10.83
N CYS A 52 12.31 -2.59 -11.04
CA CYS A 52 10.87 -2.80 -10.83
C CYS A 52 10.01 -1.97 -11.79
N ILE A 53 8.71 -2.28 -11.81
CA ILE A 53 7.68 -1.56 -12.58
C ILE A 53 6.52 -1.14 -11.67
N VAL A 54 5.83 -0.07 -12.04
CA VAL A 54 4.52 0.27 -11.46
C VAL A 54 3.46 -0.56 -12.18
N ALA A 55 2.90 -1.56 -11.49
CA ALA A 55 1.87 -2.43 -12.05
C ALA A 55 0.49 -1.76 -12.03
N GLN A 56 0.19 -1.00 -10.96
CA GLN A 56 -1.05 -0.27 -10.80
C GLN A 56 -0.80 0.99 -9.95
N ALA A 57 -1.55 2.05 -10.22
CA ALA A 57 -1.54 3.26 -9.40
C ALA A 57 -2.86 4.03 -9.51
N GLY A 58 -3.38 4.54 -8.40
CA GLY A 58 -4.60 5.33 -8.41
C GLY A 58 -5.19 5.62 -7.04
N TYR A 59 -6.23 6.44 -7.03
CA TYR A 59 -7.02 6.71 -5.83
C TYR A 59 -7.87 5.48 -5.48
N LEU A 60 -7.86 5.11 -4.19
CA LEU A 60 -8.64 3.99 -3.66
C LEU A 60 -10.03 4.41 -3.18
N ASP A 61 -10.21 5.70 -2.89
CA ASP A 61 -11.51 6.25 -2.50
C ASP A 61 -11.96 7.38 -3.44
N LEU A 62 -13.27 7.59 -3.49
CA LEU A 62 -13.89 8.62 -4.33
C LEU A 62 -13.64 10.04 -3.82
N SER A 63 -13.21 10.20 -2.57
CA SER A 63 -12.89 11.50 -1.99
C SER A 63 -11.48 11.98 -2.34
N GLY A 64 -10.66 11.13 -2.99
CA GLY A 64 -9.28 11.44 -3.33
C GLY A 64 -8.33 11.48 -2.12
N LYS A 65 -8.74 10.92 -0.98
CA LYS A 65 -8.00 10.99 0.29
C LYS A 65 -7.04 9.84 0.52
N THR A 66 -7.17 8.80 -0.30
CA THR A 66 -6.32 7.62 -0.27
C THR A 66 -5.88 7.31 -1.67
N TRP A 67 -4.57 7.21 -1.87
CA TRP A 67 -3.96 6.79 -3.12
C TRP A 67 -3.08 5.58 -2.85
N ALA A 68 -2.96 4.69 -3.83
CA ALA A 68 -2.07 3.55 -3.71
C ALA A 68 -1.38 3.24 -5.03
N CYS A 69 -0.24 2.57 -4.92
CA CYS A 69 0.40 1.90 -6.04
C CYS A 69 0.85 0.49 -5.66
N VAL A 70 0.84 -0.37 -6.67
CA VAL A 70 1.42 -1.71 -6.63
C VAL A 70 2.68 -1.68 -7.48
N ILE A 71 3.80 -2.02 -6.84
CA ILE A 71 5.12 -2.11 -7.48
C ILE A 71 5.49 -3.58 -7.58
N GLN A 72 5.96 -4.00 -8.75
CA GLN A 72 6.40 -5.37 -8.98
C GLN A 72 7.87 -5.38 -9.39
N GLY A 73 8.68 -6.15 -8.68
CA GLY A 73 10.05 -6.46 -9.07
C GLY A 73 10.25 -7.97 -9.20
N ALA A 74 11.51 -8.37 -9.40
CA ALA A 74 11.84 -9.79 -9.53
C ALA A 74 11.67 -10.53 -8.20
N GLY A 75 10.64 -11.35 -8.10
CA GLY A 75 10.36 -12.18 -6.91
C GLY A 75 9.67 -11.45 -5.77
N TRP A 76 9.09 -10.26 -6.02
CA TRP A 76 8.44 -9.48 -4.97
C TRP A 76 7.39 -8.51 -5.50
N VAL A 77 6.44 -8.18 -4.61
CA VAL A 77 5.45 -7.11 -4.79
C VAL A 77 5.48 -6.20 -3.57
N GLU A 78 5.29 -4.91 -3.81
CA GLU A 78 5.08 -3.94 -2.73
C GLU A 78 3.81 -3.13 -2.99
N LEU A 79 2.86 -3.21 -2.06
CA LEU A 79 1.70 -2.33 -2.01
C LEU A 79 2.05 -1.12 -1.15
N CYS A 80 2.00 0.08 -1.72
CA CYS A 80 2.15 1.33 -0.98
C CYS A 80 0.83 2.06 -0.98
N VAL A 81 0.31 2.39 0.20
CA VAL A 81 -0.91 3.16 0.42
C VAL A 81 -0.53 4.46 1.11
N ILE A 82 -1.01 5.57 0.57
CA ILE A 82 -0.82 6.92 1.08
C ILE A 82 -2.20 7.46 1.44
N ARG A 83 -2.35 7.89 2.69
CA ARG A 83 -3.59 8.52 3.20
C ARG A 83 -3.31 9.96 3.55
N GLU A 84 -4.26 10.84 3.22
CA GLU A 84 -4.25 12.22 3.67
C GLU A 84 -4.28 12.25 5.20
N GLY A 85 -3.31 12.93 5.78
CA GLY A 85 -3.20 13.11 7.23
C GLY A 85 -3.88 14.40 7.68
N ASP A 86 -4.23 14.45 8.96
CA ASP A 86 -4.76 15.66 9.57
C ASP A 86 -3.69 16.78 9.53
N GLY A 87 -4.06 17.97 9.07
CA GLY A 87 -3.15 19.11 9.01
C GLY A 87 -2.32 19.24 7.72
N GLY A 88 -2.64 18.48 6.67
CA GLY A 88 -2.09 18.66 5.32
C GLY A 88 -0.86 17.81 4.98
N GLY A 89 -0.42 16.95 5.91
CA GLY A 89 0.57 15.90 5.66
C GLY A 89 -0.07 14.62 5.11
N SER A 90 0.67 13.52 5.16
CA SER A 90 0.19 12.21 4.76
C SER A 90 0.82 11.08 5.56
N GLU A 91 0.09 9.97 5.66
CA GLU A 91 0.59 8.73 6.22
C GLU A 91 0.89 7.76 5.09
N VAL A 92 2.06 7.15 5.09
CA VAL A 92 2.47 6.12 4.14
C VAL A 92 2.55 4.78 4.86
N THR A 93 1.77 3.81 4.40
CA THR A 93 1.88 2.42 4.82
C THR A 93 2.26 1.58 3.61
N SER A 94 3.32 0.77 3.72
CA SER A 94 3.68 -0.19 2.69
C SER A 94 3.72 -1.61 3.23
N TRP A 95 3.36 -2.56 2.37
CA TRP A 95 3.45 -3.98 2.61
C TRP A 95 4.32 -4.58 1.53
N ARG A 96 5.42 -5.18 1.95
CA ARG A 96 6.36 -5.88 1.09
C ARG A 96 6.12 -7.37 1.21
N MET A 97 5.85 -8.01 0.08
CA MET A 97 5.66 -9.46 -0.05
C MET A 97 6.75 -9.98 -0.97
N ASP A 98 7.63 -10.82 -0.47
CA ASP A 98 8.64 -11.51 -1.26
C ASP A 98 8.17 -12.97 -1.50
N VAL A 99 8.56 -13.58 -2.62
CA VAL A 99 8.10 -14.94 -2.99
C VAL A 99 8.50 -15.99 -1.96
N ASP A 100 9.55 -15.72 -1.19
CA ASP A 100 10.05 -16.58 -0.12
C ASP A 100 9.18 -16.50 1.15
N ASP A 101 8.26 -15.53 1.26
CA ASP A 101 7.34 -15.38 2.39
C ASP A 101 6.14 -16.35 2.29
N VAL A 102 5.94 -16.98 1.13
CA VAL A 102 4.86 -17.95 0.89
C VAL A 102 5.41 -19.37 1.02
N GLU A 103 5.14 -20.04 2.15
CA GLU A 103 5.35 -21.49 2.25
C GLU A 103 4.29 -22.20 1.38
N LEU A 104 4.69 -22.73 0.22
CA LEU A 104 3.86 -23.59 -0.64
C LEU A 104 3.89 -25.06 -0.19
#